data_AF-A0A3B1IM93-F1
#
_entry.id   AF-A0A3B1IM93-F1
#
_cell.length_a   1.000
_cell.length_b   1.000
_cell.length_c   1.000
_cell.angle_alpha   90.00
_cell.angle_beta   90.00
_cell.angle_gamma   90.00
#
_symmetry.space_group_name_H-M   'P 1'
#
loop_
_entity.id
_entity.type
_entity.pdbx_description
1 polymer ?
#
loop_
_entity_poly.entity_id
_entity_poly.type
_entity_poly.pdbx_seq_one_letter_code
_entity_poly.pdbx_strand_id
1 'polypeptide(L)'
;HRSGTPCCSAAESYTSDGVNIVQDPKISFVSQSSSVMLHCTQDKTNHNMMSWYRRRQDTQDLELLAFSVGKDNAKIEPPFDKADKYIMTRPEVLKGTLQIEKLEAADSALYYCATSLTQ
;
A
#
# COMPACT_ATOMS: atom_id res chain seq x y z
N HIS A 1 29.08 19.34 -6.06
CA HIS A 1 27.71 19.55 -5.55
C HIS A 1 26.70 19.11 -6.60
N ARG A 2 26.14 17.90 -6.49
CA ARG A 2 24.93 17.53 -7.26
C ARG A 2 23.74 17.72 -6.32
N SER A 3 23.02 18.83 -6.45
CA SER A 3 21.72 18.99 -5.81
C SER A 3 20.73 18.10 -6.56
N GLY A 4 20.41 16.94 -5.98
CA GLY A 4 19.28 16.15 -6.45
C GLY A 4 18.00 16.83 -6.02
N THR A 5 17.25 17.36 -6.98
CA THR A 5 15.86 17.79 -6.81
C THR A 5 15.03 16.60 -6.30
N PRO A 6 14.20 16.70 -5.25
CA PRO A 6 13.25 15.65 -4.94
C PRO A 6 12.17 15.70 -6.02
N CYS A 7 12.27 14.83 -7.02
CA CYS A 7 11.30 14.77 -8.10
C CYS A 7 10.04 14.09 -7.58
N CYS A 8 8.97 14.88 -7.45
CA CYS A 8 7.56 14.56 -7.22
C CYS A 8 7.21 13.07 -7.10
N SER A 9 6.93 12.60 -5.89
CA SER A 9 6.07 11.43 -5.69
C SER A 9 4.70 11.76 -6.27
N ALA A 10 4.42 11.23 -7.47
CA ALA A 10 3.11 11.36 -8.11
C ALA A 10 2.17 10.28 -7.56
N ALA A 11 0.86 10.54 -7.57
CA ALA A 11 -0.11 9.48 -7.35
C ALA A 11 -0.21 8.60 -8.62
N GLU A 12 -0.42 7.29 -8.45
CA GLU A 12 -0.74 6.33 -9.50
C GLU A 12 -2.24 6.02 -9.44
N SER A 13 -2.92 6.07 -10.59
CA SER A 13 -4.35 5.77 -10.71
C SER A 13 -4.54 4.64 -11.72
N TYR A 14 -5.39 3.67 -11.36
CA TYR A 14 -5.77 2.57 -12.23
C TYR A 14 -7.23 2.18 -11.98
N THR A 15 -7.83 1.51 -12.96
CA THR A 15 -9.20 1.03 -12.87
C THR A 15 -9.22 -0.49 -12.74
N SER A 16 -9.92 -1.01 -11.73
CA SER A 16 -10.14 -2.44 -11.51
C SER A 16 -11.63 -2.67 -11.26
N ASP A 17 -12.28 -3.56 -12.01
CA ASP A 17 -13.72 -3.85 -11.90
C ASP A 17 -14.63 -2.60 -11.92
N GLY A 18 -14.25 -1.57 -12.68
CA GLY A 18 -14.99 -0.30 -12.75
C GLY A 18 -14.85 0.60 -11.52
N VAL A 19 -13.92 0.30 -10.62
CA VAL A 19 -13.48 1.13 -9.51
C VAL A 19 -12.25 1.91 -9.93
N ASN A 20 -12.24 3.22 -9.69
CA ASN A 20 -11.02 4.00 -9.78
C ASN A 20 -10.27 3.91 -8.45
N ILE A 21 -9.05 3.38 -8.47
CA ILE A 21 -8.15 3.32 -7.33
C ILE A 21 -7.01 4.29 -7.56
N VAL A 22 -6.71 5.12 -6.55
CA VAL A 22 -5.60 6.07 -6.55
C VAL A 22 -4.68 5.76 -5.37
N GLN A 23 -3.41 5.54 -5.66
CA GLN A 23 -2.34 5.28 -4.71
C GLN A 23 -1.30 6.39 -4.69
N ASP A 24 -0.80 6.76 -3.52
CA ASP A 24 0.27 7.74 -3.36
C ASP A 24 1.13 7.40 -2.13
N PRO A 25 2.46 7.54 -2.17
CA PRO A 25 3.29 7.87 -3.33
C PRO A 25 3.41 6.73 -4.35
N LYS A 26 3.56 7.06 -5.64
CA LYS A 26 4.17 6.18 -6.66
C LYS A 26 5.65 6.02 -6.31
N ILE A 27 5.95 5.06 -5.45
CA ILE A 27 7.20 4.95 -4.69
C ILE A 27 8.44 5.14 -5.58
N SER A 28 9.29 6.10 -5.19
CA SER A 28 10.69 6.22 -5.63
C SER A 28 11.56 6.34 -4.39
N PHE A 29 12.40 5.34 -4.13
CA PHE A 29 13.24 5.25 -2.92
C PHE A 29 14.17 6.46 -2.76
N VAL A 30 14.20 7.04 -1.55
CA VAL A 30 15.28 7.91 -1.07
C VAL A 30 15.71 7.42 0.32
N SER A 31 16.99 7.08 0.43
CA SER A 31 17.63 6.30 1.50
C SER A 31 17.81 7.04 2.85
N GLN A 32 16.83 7.80 3.32
CA GLN A 32 16.96 8.57 4.58
C GLN A 32 15.74 8.59 5.51
N SER A 33 14.59 7.99 5.16
CA SER A 33 13.46 7.86 6.10
C SER A 33 13.47 6.51 6.81
N SER A 34 13.10 6.49 8.10
CA SER A 34 12.96 5.25 8.88
C SER A 34 11.69 4.47 8.49
N SER A 35 10.69 5.15 7.93
CA SER A 35 9.42 4.57 7.52
C SER A 35 8.85 5.27 6.29
N VAL A 36 7.86 4.64 5.67
CA VAL A 36 7.05 5.21 4.57
C VAL A 36 5.59 4.88 4.80
N MET A 37 4.71 5.79 4.43
CA MET A 37 3.26 5.59 4.47
C MET A 37 2.72 5.61 3.04
N LEU A 38 2.07 4.51 2.67
CA LEU A 38 1.38 4.37 1.39
C LEU A 38 -0.11 4.62 1.63
N HIS A 39 -0.71 5.38 0.73
CA HIS A 39 -2.13 5.72 0.75
C HIS A 39 -2.82 5.02 -0.41
N CYS A 40 -4.04 4.56 -0.17
CA CYS A 40 -4.92 4.03 -1.20
C CYS A 40 -6.31 4.63 -1.02
N THR A 41 -6.88 5.14 -2.10
CA THR A 41 -8.25 5.66 -2.14
C THR A 41 -9.01 5.01 -3.29
N GLN A 42 -10.31 4.85 -3.12
CA GLN A 42 -11.23 4.34 -4.14
C GLN A 42 -12.45 5.23 -4.28
N ASP A 43 -13.18 5.11 -5.39
CA ASP A 43 -14.40 5.88 -5.67
C ASP A 43 -15.71 5.11 -5.45
N LYS A 44 -15.64 3.84 -5.03
CA LYS A 44 -16.81 2.98 -4.77
C LYS A 44 -16.98 2.66 -3.28
N THR A 45 -18.14 2.95 -2.71
CA THR A 45 -18.45 2.67 -1.30
C THR A 45 -18.86 1.23 -1.00
N ASN A 46 -19.21 0.44 -2.01
CA ASN A 46 -19.59 -0.97 -1.87
C ASN A 46 -18.39 -1.94 -1.89
N HIS A 47 -17.18 -1.44 -2.20
CA HIS A 47 -15.94 -2.22 -2.15
C HIS A 47 -15.37 -2.20 -0.72
N ASN A 48 -15.96 -3.02 0.14
CA ASN A 48 -15.58 -3.07 1.56
C ASN A 48 -14.18 -3.66 1.76
N MET A 49 -13.79 -4.63 0.94
CA MET A 49 -12.47 -5.25 1.04
C MET A 49 -11.41 -4.33 0.43
N MET A 50 -10.30 -4.11 1.14
CA MET A 50 -9.09 -3.48 0.59
C MET A 50 -7.87 -4.28 1.03
N SER A 51 -6.97 -4.53 0.11
CA SER A 51 -5.79 -5.38 0.31
C SER A 51 -4.54 -4.65 -0.15
N TRP A 52 -3.44 -4.89 0.53
CA TRP A 52 -2.12 -4.45 0.11
C TRP A 52 -1.26 -5.65 -0.25
N TYR A 53 -0.69 -5.62 -1.44
CA TYR A 53 0.21 -6.62 -1.98
C TYR A 53 1.61 -6.04 -2.17
N ARG A 54 2.61 -6.92 -2.10
CA ARG A 54 3.98 -6.62 -2.51
C ARG A 54 4.39 -7.56 -3.65
N ARG A 55 5.03 -7.00 -4.67
CA ARG A 55 5.76 -7.73 -5.71
C ARG A 55 7.23 -7.35 -5.64
N ARG A 56 8.09 -8.31 -5.32
CA ARG A 56 9.55 -8.08 -5.35
C ARG A 56 10.03 -7.92 -6.79
N GLN A 57 11.18 -7.30 -6.99
CA GLN A 57 11.70 -7.02 -8.33
C GLN A 57 12.18 -8.28 -9.07
N ASP A 58 12.53 -9.33 -8.31
CA ASP A 58 13.06 -10.60 -8.79
C ASP A 58 11.98 -11.67 -9.04
N THR A 59 10.73 -11.41 -8.64
CA THR A 59 9.60 -12.35 -8.82
C THR A 59 8.40 -11.69 -9.50
N GLN A 60 7.50 -12.51 -10.03
CA GLN A 60 6.19 -12.05 -10.51
C GLN A 60 5.08 -12.23 -9.46
N ASP A 61 5.38 -12.91 -8.36
CA ASP A 61 4.40 -13.27 -7.34
C ASP A 61 3.95 -12.07 -6.51
N LEU A 62 2.65 -12.04 -6.21
CA LEU A 62 2.04 -11.09 -5.31
C LEU A 62 1.91 -11.71 -3.92
N GLU A 63 2.57 -11.10 -2.93
CA GLU A 63 2.41 -11.45 -1.52
C GLU A 63 1.35 -10.54 -0.89
N LEU A 64 0.30 -11.11 -0.31
CA LEU A 64 -0.66 -10.35 0.49
C LEU A 64 0.01 -9.95 1.81
N LEU A 65 0.14 -8.65 2.08
CA LEU A 65 0.73 -8.13 3.31
C LEU A 65 -0.31 -7.82 4.37
N ALA A 66 -1.42 -7.22 3.95
CA ALA A 66 -2.46 -6.75 4.84
C ALA A 66 -3.78 -6.63 4.10
N PHE A 67 -4.88 -6.74 4.83
CA PHE A 67 -6.21 -6.54 4.28
C PHE A 67 -7.16 -5.94 5.31
N SER A 68 -8.26 -5.40 4.81
CA SER A 68 -9.31 -4.76 5.57
C SER A 68 -10.66 -5.19 5.05
N VAL A 69 -11.61 -5.47 5.95
CA VAL A 69 -13.00 -5.81 5.61
C VAL A 69 -13.91 -4.68 6.09
N GLY A 70 -13.71 -3.49 5.53
CA GLY A 70 -14.46 -2.28 5.87
C GLY A 70 -13.75 -1.35 6.86
N LYS A 71 -14.49 -0.30 7.26
CA LYS A 71 -13.99 0.75 8.17
C LYS A 71 -13.53 0.17 9.50
N ASP A 72 -12.40 0.67 10.00
CA ASP A 72 -11.77 0.35 11.29
C ASP A 72 -11.45 -1.15 11.49
N ASN A 73 -11.44 -1.93 10.40
CA ASN A 73 -11.12 -3.35 10.40
C ASN A 73 -9.96 -3.59 9.46
N ALA A 74 -8.75 -3.60 9.99
CA ALA A 74 -7.52 -3.91 9.26
C ALA A 74 -6.75 -5.03 9.96
N LYS A 75 -6.12 -5.89 9.18
CA LYS A 75 -5.34 -7.05 9.62
C LYS A 75 -4.07 -7.14 8.80
N ILE A 76 -2.98 -7.51 9.46
CA ILE A 76 -1.75 -7.90 8.80
C ILE A 76 -1.81 -9.41 8.55
N GLU A 77 -1.46 -9.82 7.34
CA GLU A 77 -1.50 -11.22 6.93
C GLU A 77 -0.31 -11.99 7.55
N PRO A 78 -0.51 -13.18 8.14
CA PRO A 78 0.61 -14.03 8.54
C PRO A 78 1.48 -14.44 7.33
N PRO A 79 2.81 -14.49 7.47
CA PRO A 79 3.60 -14.33 8.70
C PRO A 79 4.07 -12.90 8.96
N PHE A 80 3.54 -11.89 8.26
CA PHE A 80 4.00 -10.50 8.33
C PHE A 80 3.53 -9.78 9.61
N ASP A 81 2.63 -10.39 10.38
CA ASP A 81 2.01 -9.90 11.62
C ASP A 81 2.96 -9.91 12.84
N LYS A 82 4.14 -10.53 12.74
CA LYS A 82 5.03 -10.80 13.89
C LYS A 82 6.07 -9.72 14.21
N ALA A 83 6.31 -8.76 13.32
CA ALA A 83 7.50 -7.91 13.36
C ALA A 83 7.23 -6.40 13.54
N ASP A 84 5.96 -6.00 13.73
CA ASP A 84 5.51 -4.60 13.70
C ASP A 84 6.03 -3.83 12.46
N LYS A 85 6.31 -4.57 11.38
CA LYS A 85 6.91 -4.06 10.14
C LYS A 85 5.88 -3.32 9.30
N TYR A 86 4.67 -3.86 9.28
CA TYR A 86 3.55 -3.38 8.48
C TYR A 86 2.42 -2.97 9.41
N ILE A 87 1.89 -1.77 9.19
CA ILE A 87 0.74 -1.26 9.93
C ILE A 87 -0.27 -0.78 8.90
N MET A 88 -1.44 -1.42 8.85
CA MET A 88 -2.52 -1.03 7.96
C MET A 88 -3.59 -0.27 8.75
N THR A 89 -4.12 0.80 8.17
CA THR A 89 -5.30 1.50 8.71
C THR A 89 -6.39 1.65 7.65
N ARG A 90 -7.65 1.67 8.08
CA ARG A 90 -8.81 1.89 7.21
C ARG A 90 -9.86 2.78 7.89
N PRO A 91 -9.61 4.10 8.02
CA PRO A 91 -10.54 5.00 8.70
C PRO A 91 -11.88 5.19 7.97
N GLU A 92 -11.92 4.92 6.65
CA GLU A 92 -13.12 5.03 5.81
C GLU A 92 -13.12 3.90 4.78
N VAL A 93 -14.30 3.46 4.32
CA VAL A 93 -14.37 2.50 3.20
C VAL A 93 -13.68 3.06 1.94
N LEU A 94 -13.64 4.38 1.75
CA LEU A 94 -13.01 4.96 0.56
C LEU A 94 -11.49 5.12 0.69
N LYS A 95 -10.89 4.97 1.88
CA LYS A 95 -9.48 5.32 2.13
C LYS A 95 -8.81 4.37 3.11
N GLY A 96 -7.61 3.93 2.77
CA GLY A 96 -6.75 3.14 3.65
C GLY A 96 -5.28 3.50 3.50
N THR A 97 -4.46 3.04 4.45
CA THR A 97 -3.01 3.24 4.43
C THR A 97 -2.28 1.95 4.75
N LEU A 98 -1.03 1.84 4.26
CA LEU A 98 -0.03 0.88 4.69
C LEU A 98 1.23 1.63 5.09
N GLN A 99 1.58 1.58 6.36
CA GLN A 99 2.84 2.09 6.88
C GLN A 99 3.85 0.95 6.97
N ILE A 100 5.06 1.20 6.45
CA ILE A 100 6.18 0.27 6.47
C ILE A 100 7.26 0.88 7.35
N GLU A 101 7.54 0.24 8.47
CA GLU A 101 8.49 0.67 9.48
C GLU A 101 9.89 0.10 9.24
N LYS A 102 10.91 0.69 9.87
CA LYS A 102 12.30 0.20 9.86
C LYS A 102 12.79 -0.16 8.44
N LEU A 103 12.64 0.77 7.50
CA LEU A 103 12.93 0.52 6.08
C LEU A 103 14.35 -0.02 5.88
N GLU A 104 14.46 -1.08 5.09
CA GLU A 104 15.70 -1.73 4.69
C GLU A 104 15.74 -1.98 3.18
N ALA A 105 16.91 -2.32 2.64
CA ALA A 105 17.07 -2.55 1.21
C ALA A 105 16.11 -3.62 0.66
N ALA A 106 15.79 -4.63 1.47
CA ALA A 106 14.87 -5.72 1.12
C ALA A 106 13.40 -5.30 0.99
N ASP A 107 13.02 -4.10 1.46
CA ASP A 107 11.68 -3.55 1.23
C ASP A 107 11.54 -2.92 -0.15
N SER A 108 12.61 -2.89 -0.95
CA SER A 108 12.59 -2.41 -2.33
C SER A 108 11.73 -3.29 -3.22
N ALA A 109 10.47 -2.88 -3.39
CA ALA A 109 9.46 -3.64 -4.11
C ALA A 109 8.36 -2.71 -4.66
N LEU A 110 7.51 -3.27 -5.51
CA LEU A 110 6.28 -2.62 -5.95
C LEU A 110 5.15 -3.00 -5.00
N TYR A 111 4.41 -2.00 -4.53
CA TYR A 111 3.31 -2.17 -3.60
C TYR A 111 1.99 -1.80 -4.28
N TYR A 112 1.03 -2.73 -4.25
CA TYR A 112 -0.25 -2.58 -4.92
C TYR A 112 -1.37 -2.63 -3.90
N CYS A 113 -2.25 -1.64 -3.95
CA CYS A 113 -3.57 -1.73 -3.35
C CYS A 113 -4.47 -2.57 -4.27
N ALA A 114 -5.57 -3.11 -3.73
CA ALA A 114 -6.69 -3.61 -4.50
C ALA A 114 -7.94 -3.50 -3.64
N THR A 115 -9.11 -3.41 -4.26
CA THR A 115 -10.38 -3.40 -3.54
C THR A 115 -11.41 -4.30 -4.21
N SER A 116 -12.31 -4.88 -3.41
CA SER A 116 -13.38 -5.75 -3.91
C SER A 116 -14.64 -5.63 -3.07
N LEU A 117 -15.76 -6.11 -3.63
CA LEU A 117 -16.98 -6.36 -2.87
C LEU A 117 -16.70 -7.37 -1.74
N THR A 118 -17.43 -7.25 -0.63
CA THR A 118 -17.52 -8.30 0.39
C THR A 118 -18.35 -9.47 -0.15
N GLN A 119 -17.84 -10.70 -0.07
CA GLN A 119 -18.63 -11.93 -0.25
C GLN A 119 -19.55 -12.16 0.95
#